data_AF-A0A6H9LNY4-F1
#
_entry.id   AF-A0A6H9LNY4-F1
#
_cell.length_a   1.000
_cell.length_b   1.000
_cell.length_c   1.000
_cell.angle_alpha   90.00
_cell.angle_beta   90.00
_cell.angle_gamma   90.00
#
_symmetry.space_group_name_H-M   'P 1'
#
loop_
_entity.id
_entity.type
_entity.pdbx_description
1 polymer ?
#
loop_
_entity_poly.entity_id
_entity_poly.type
_entity_poly.pdbx_seq_one_letter_code
_entity_poly.pdbx_strand_id
1 'polypeptide(L)'
;MTETSGEPYQCMQEVTISDYANANGLEISQVACPNGHFCDEPNIRDLYGYDSTNSITYIKLFFTIVREDDSTNPAITPQILDQQMQQLNDDFLPYGIQYEYNWRYYESSYFRVFSAPSYFSCDSMRQVMYVSPETQYNVIATHLINPGNSWTTNPTLFDPMGYRSGSIMSTNPLGAQFTGDLSRHVFSHELGHVFGLIHTYWGYNELASCINMCAENLATGSSDFAGDRCSDTPPERWWSGETFAGAGLDSCSGLAWPIYPNKNHMNISIYGANKLFSPQQVSRIYCYMEDYWQHIIAGVRMSADTTFGKAPFTVNFSGWSDKNVNSWFWDFGDGDTSVVQNPQHQFDTPGVYTIETNINSNEGEYTQIKNSYILVHDDTVKTIELTSSPGDTVLLPISMTNFIPVTKMTIPVTFTGIMALTVLDVSTEGTRAETSTSTIVNYDSFNKRYTFILETPFGEPVNPDTGIVAYMKIIVPSGPPDSLSVSVSPYSSYDVLNEYYDNVYTPVTSGSYLIRSGCCENIRGNIDGDALDQVDISDLVYYVDYSFGSPQGPAPSCYEEADVDNNGSLDIADIVYLVSYMFSGGPVPMSCF
;
A
#
# COMPACT_ATOMS: atom_id res chain seq x y z
N MET A 1 41.64 31.50 -12.28
CA MET A 1 42.33 31.21 -11.00
C MET A 1 43.65 30.56 -11.34
N THR A 2 44.76 31.14 -10.88
CA THR A 2 46.14 30.74 -11.21
C THR A 2 46.57 29.48 -10.45
N GLU A 3 47.36 28.65 -11.13
CA GLU A 3 47.93 27.39 -10.69
C GLU A 3 48.66 27.44 -9.35
N THR A 4 48.32 26.49 -8.47
CA THR A 4 49.25 25.94 -7.48
C THR A 4 49.12 24.43 -7.47
N SER A 5 50.18 23.76 -7.94
CA SER A 5 50.67 22.42 -7.56
C SER A 5 49.66 21.34 -7.18
N GLY A 6 49.44 20.39 -8.10
CA GLY A 6 49.87 19.00 -7.86
C GLY A 6 49.09 18.09 -6.91
N GLU A 7 47.83 18.37 -6.58
CA GLU A 7 47.00 17.45 -5.78
C GLU A 7 45.72 17.06 -6.56
N PRO A 8 45.36 15.77 -6.63
CA PRO A 8 44.20 15.28 -7.40
C PRO A 8 42.87 15.45 -6.63
N TYR A 9 41.70 15.36 -7.31
CA TYR A 9 40.37 15.81 -6.83
C TYR A 9 39.30 14.64 -6.74
N GLN A 10 38.41 14.58 -5.69
CA GLN A 10 37.37 13.50 -5.38
C GLN A 10 35.96 13.72 -5.90
N CYS A 11 35.31 12.62 -6.28
CA CYS A 11 33.90 12.38 -5.97
C CYS A 11 33.81 11.46 -4.73
N MET A 12 32.96 11.78 -3.76
CA MET A 12 32.68 10.85 -2.66
C MET A 12 31.73 9.75 -3.13
N GLN A 13 31.93 8.54 -2.59
CA GLN A 13 30.89 7.52 -2.50
C GLN A 13 29.62 8.19 -2.01
N GLU A 14 28.50 7.94 -2.69
CA GLU A 14 27.12 8.22 -2.26
C GLU A 14 26.99 9.36 -1.25
N VAL A 15 26.53 10.53 -1.69
CA VAL A 15 26.34 11.67 -0.77
C VAL A 15 25.47 11.22 0.39
N THR A 16 26.06 10.99 1.56
CA THR A 16 25.29 10.63 2.74
C THR A 16 24.55 11.86 3.24
N ILE A 17 23.49 11.68 4.04
CA ILE A 17 22.83 12.79 4.76
C ILE A 17 23.87 13.60 5.56
N SER A 18 24.88 12.94 6.13
CA SER A 18 26.01 13.60 6.80
C SER A 18 26.85 14.48 5.89
N ASP A 19 27.07 14.06 4.65
CA ASP A 19 27.85 14.83 3.68
C ASP A 19 27.06 16.04 3.17
N TYR A 20 25.76 15.86 2.94
CA TYR A 20 24.85 16.96 2.62
C TYR A 20 24.78 17.98 3.76
N ALA A 21 24.67 17.51 5.01
CA ALA A 21 24.67 18.38 6.19
C ALA A 21 25.96 19.20 6.26
N ASN A 22 27.11 18.53 6.15
CA ASN A 22 28.43 19.17 6.17
C ASN A 22 28.61 20.17 5.01
N ALA A 23 28.17 19.84 3.80
CA ALA A 23 28.29 20.70 2.63
C ALA A 23 27.43 21.98 2.73
N ASN A 24 26.32 21.92 3.48
CA ASN A 24 25.40 23.04 3.66
C ASN A 24 25.55 23.74 5.02
N GLY A 25 26.53 23.35 5.83
CA GLY A 25 26.75 23.91 7.17
C GLY A 25 25.60 23.63 8.15
N LEU A 26 24.89 22.52 7.94
CA LEU A 26 23.78 22.05 8.77
C LEU A 26 24.30 21.01 9.77
N GLU A 27 23.71 20.95 10.96
CA GLU A 27 23.81 19.76 11.79
C GLU A 27 23.02 18.62 11.14
N ILE A 28 23.44 17.35 11.33
CA ILE A 28 22.73 16.19 10.77
C ILE A 28 21.25 16.17 11.21
N SER A 29 20.97 16.60 12.44
CA SER A 29 19.63 16.78 13.01
C SER A 29 18.77 17.85 12.33
N GLN A 30 19.39 18.77 11.57
CA GLN A 30 18.74 19.86 10.84
C GLN A 30 18.47 19.52 9.38
N VAL A 31 19.12 18.48 8.86
CA VAL A 31 18.70 17.88 7.59
C VAL A 31 17.43 17.14 7.91
N ALA A 32 16.29 17.69 7.46
CA ALA A 32 15.05 16.94 7.48
C ALA A 32 15.37 15.57 6.87
N CYS A 33 15.12 14.49 7.62
CA CYS A 33 15.11 13.17 7.03
C CYS A 33 14.36 13.32 5.70
N PRO A 34 14.90 12.87 4.56
CA PRO A 34 14.04 12.64 3.42
C PRO A 34 12.97 11.73 4.00
N ASN A 35 11.79 12.27 4.30
CA ASN A 35 10.65 11.48 4.73
C ASN A 35 10.61 10.38 3.69
N GLY A 36 10.71 9.12 4.14
CA GLY A 36 10.82 7.97 3.25
C GLY A 36 9.93 8.25 2.06
N HIS A 37 10.55 8.40 0.89
CA HIS A 37 9.81 8.79 -0.29
C HIS A 37 8.60 7.87 -0.35
N PHE A 38 7.43 8.29 -0.81
CA PHE A 38 6.28 7.41 -0.71
C PHE A 38 6.57 6.04 -1.36
N CYS A 39 7.34 6.01 -2.46
CA CYS A 39 7.86 4.79 -3.10
C CYS A 39 8.75 3.87 -2.22
N ASP A 40 9.15 4.31 -1.05
CA ASP A 40 9.88 3.52 -0.07
C ASP A 40 8.93 2.78 0.88
N GLU A 41 7.66 3.21 0.97
CA GLU A 41 6.61 2.54 1.70
C GLU A 41 6.13 1.32 0.89
N PRO A 42 6.18 0.10 1.45
CA PRO A 42 5.77 -1.11 0.73
C PRO A 42 4.33 -1.06 0.20
N ASN A 43 3.40 -0.45 0.95
CA ASN A 43 1.97 -0.31 0.61
C ASN A 43 1.73 0.42 -0.70
N ILE A 44 2.72 1.20 -1.09
CA ILE A 44 2.68 2.21 -2.11
C ILE A 44 3.48 1.71 -3.29
N ARG A 45 4.72 1.31 -3.01
CA ARG A 45 5.68 0.83 -4.00
C ARG A 45 5.12 -0.37 -4.75
N ASP A 46 4.56 -1.34 -4.02
CA ASP A 46 4.16 -2.62 -4.60
C ASP A 46 2.90 -2.52 -5.48
N LEU A 47 2.23 -1.37 -5.49
CA LEU A 47 1.15 -1.05 -6.42
C LEU A 47 1.65 -0.77 -7.84
N TYR A 48 2.89 -0.33 -8.00
CA TYR A 48 3.55 -0.11 -9.29
C TYR A 48 4.03 -1.44 -9.92
N GLY A 49 3.37 -2.54 -9.53
CA GLY A 49 3.79 -3.92 -9.73
C GLY A 49 4.30 -4.23 -11.14
N TYR A 50 5.38 -5.01 -11.16
CA TYR A 50 5.97 -5.54 -12.38
C TYR A 50 5.03 -6.58 -13.02
N ASP A 51 4.37 -6.20 -14.12
CA ASP A 51 3.76 -7.13 -15.06
C ASP A 51 4.71 -7.34 -16.25
N SER A 52 5.10 -8.60 -16.48
CA SER A 52 5.91 -9.03 -17.62
C SER A 52 5.25 -8.76 -18.99
N THR A 53 3.97 -8.37 -19.02
CA THR A 53 3.27 -7.93 -20.24
C THR A 53 3.32 -6.42 -20.48
N ASN A 54 4.01 -5.64 -19.64
CA ASN A 54 4.12 -4.20 -19.80
C ASN A 54 4.79 -3.81 -21.13
N SER A 55 4.32 -2.70 -21.71
CA SER A 55 4.98 -2.02 -22.83
C SER A 55 6.38 -1.55 -22.47
N ILE A 56 7.29 -1.55 -23.44
CA ILE A 56 8.67 -1.08 -23.21
C ILE A 56 8.66 0.41 -22.87
N THR A 57 9.17 0.75 -21.68
CA THR A 57 9.44 2.12 -21.24
C THR A 57 10.82 2.53 -21.71
N TYR A 58 10.87 3.58 -22.53
CA TYR A 58 12.12 4.09 -23.10
C TYR A 58 12.69 5.21 -22.23
N ILE A 59 13.95 5.10 -21.78
CA ILE A 59 14.63 6.10 -20.95
C ILE A 59 15.76 6.75 -21.75
N LYS A 60 15.81 8.07 -21.83
CA LYS A 60 16.88 8.77 -22.56
C LYS A 60 18.07 9.10 -21.68
N LEU A 61 19.25 8.70 -22.13
CA LEU A 61 20.53 9.05 -21.54
C LEU A 61 21.30 10.03 -22.41
N PHE A 62 22.10 10.91 -21.81
CA PHE A 62 23.04 11.76 -22.52
C PHE A 62 24.46 11.60 -21.96
N PHE A 63 25.35 11.01 -22.76
CA PHE A 63 26.74 10.79 -22.37
C PHE A 63 27.63 11.98 -22.75
N THR A 64 28.33 12.55 -21.77
CA THR A 64 29.48 13.42 -22.00
C THR A 64 30.75 12.63 -21.74
N ILE A 65 31.47 12.27 -22.81
CA ILE A 65 32.72 11.51 -22.72
C ILE A 65 33.88 12.50 -22.64
N VAL A 66 34.55 12.53 -21.50
CA VAL A 66 35.72 13.38 -21.27
C VAL A 66 36.93 12.73 -21.92
N ARG A 67 37.61 13.48 -22.78
CA ARG A 67 38.83 13.02 -23.46
C ARG A 67 39.90 14.10 -23.53
N GLU A 68 41.11 13.66 -23.89
CA GLU A 68 42.26 14.52 -24.14
C GLU A 68 42.95 14.09 -25.44
N ASP A 69 43.34 15.07 -26.28
CA ASP A 69 44.02 14.87 -27.57
C ASP A 69 45.50 14.42 -27.43
N ASP A 70 46.00 14.12 -26.22
CA ASP A 70 47.41 13.86 -25.94
C ASP A 70 47.80 12.36 -25.93
N SER A 71 46.87 11.47 -26.27
CA SER A 71 47.02 9.99 -26.32
C SER A 71 47.24 9.26 -24.98
N THR A 72 47.19 9.97 -23.85
CA THR A 72 47.36 9.35 -22.52
C THR A 72 46.06 8.83 -21.89
N ASN A 73 44.91 9.30 -22.39
CA ASN A 73 43.57 8.83 -22.02
C ASN A 73 42.75 8.52 -23.30
N PRO A 74 42.85 7.30 -23.87
CA PRO A 74 42.06 6.94 -25.04
C PRO A 74 40.57 6.95 -24.65
N ALA A 75 39.84 7.95 -25.16
CA ALA A 75 38.42 8.10 -24.95
C ALA A 75 37.65 6.81 -25.26
N ILE A 76 36.53 6.59 -24.57
CA ILE A 76 35.55 5.56 -24.98
C ILE A 76 35.22 5.79 -26.45
N THR A 77 35.39 4.74 -27.25
CA THR A 77 35.00 4.77 -28.67
C THR A 77 33.49 4.56 -28.77
N PRO A 78 32.84 5.04 -29.86
CA PRO A 78 31.42 4.79 -30.06
C PRO A 78 31.06 3.30 -29.98
N GLN A 79 31.90 2.42 -30.52
CA GLN A 79 31.66 0.97 -30.47
C GLN A 79 31.64 0.40 -29.05
N ILE A 80 32.47 0.93 -28.15
CA ILE A 80 32.49 0.51 -26.74
C ILE A 80 31.22 1.01 -26.04
N LEU A 81 30.82 2.25 -26.33
CA LEU A 81 29.57 2.80 -25.79
C LEU A 81 28.36 1.98 -26.27
N ASP A 82 28.30 1.63 -27.55
CA ASP A 82 27.23 0.79 -28.12
C ASP A 82 27.15 -0.58 -27.42
N GLN A 83 28.30 -1.20 -27.13
CA GLN A 83 28.36 -2.48 -26.40
C GLN A 83 27.85 -2.36 -24.96
N GLN A 84 28.22 -1.27 -24.26
CA GLN A 84 27.71 -1.03 -22.91
C GLN A 84 26.21 -0.78 -22.90
N MET A 85 25.70 -0.04 -23.89
CA MET A 85 24.27 0.24 -24.02
C MET A 85 23.47 -1.02 -24.38
N GLN A 86 24.04 -1.92 -25.19
CA GLN A 86 23.45 -3.23 -25.42
C GLN A 86 23.35 -4.04 -24.11
N GLN A 87 24.42 -4.11 -23.32
CA GLN A 87 24.41 -4.81 -22.04
C GLN A 87 23.42 -4.20 -21.05
N LEU A 88 23.34 -2.86 -20.97
CA LEU A 88 22.38 -2.18 -20.12
C LEU A 88 20.94 -2.54 -20.52
N ASN A 89 20.65 -2.56 -21.83
CA ASN A 89 19.35 -2.97 -22.32
C ASN A 89 19.08 -4.46 -22.03
N ASP A 90 20.06 -5.34 -22.15
CA ASP A 90 19.91 -6.76 -21.81
C ASP A 90 19.56 -6.95 -20.32
N ASP A 91 20.09 -6.11 -19.42
CA ASP A 91 19.83 -6.16 -17.97
C ASP A 91 18.41 -5.66 -17.62
N PHE A 92 17.89 -4.67 -18.35
CA PHE A 92 16.63 -3.98 -18.02
C PHE A 92 15.43 -4.41 -18.88
N LEU A 93 15.66 -5.00 -20.05
CA LEU A 93 14.60 -5.45 -20.96
C LEU A 93 13.66 -6.48 -20.33
N PRO A 94 14.12 -7.44 -19.48
CA PRO A 94 13.21 -8.30 -18.74
C PRO A 94 12.18 -7.52 -17.95
N TYR A 95 12.50 -6.31 -17.48
CA TYR A 95 11.61 -5.47 -16.69
C TYR A 95 10.80 -4.47 -17.52
N GLY A 96 10.82 -4.60 -18.86
CA GLY A 96 10.13 -3.68 -19.76
C GLY A 96 10.79 -2.30 -19.85
N ILE A 97 12.08 -2.17 -19.56
CA ILE A 97 12.81 -0.89 -19.63
C ILE A 97 13.90 -0.99 -20.70
N GLN A 98 13.97 0.02 -21.57
CA GLN A 98 15.00 0.13 -22.59
C GLN A 98 15.56 1.55 -22.62
N TYR A 99 16.86 1.69 -22.82
CA TYR A 99 17.56 2.95 -22.86
C TYR A 99 17.90 3.38 -24.29
N GLU A 100 17.55 4.61 -24.61
CA GLU A 100 18.03 5.37 -25.77
C GLU A 100 19.15 6.30 -25.30
N TYR A 101 20.13 6.60 -26.14
CA TYR A 101 21.22 7.48 -25.75
C TYR A 101 21.68 8.41 -26.87
N ASN A 102 22.11 9.59 -26.47
CA ASN A 102 22.93 10.49 -27.28
C ASN A 102 24.25 10.73 -26.57
N TRP A 103 25.26 11.21 -27.29
CA TRP A 103 26.56 11.44 -26.68
C TRP A 103 27.33 12.58 -27.35
N ARG A 104 28.29 13.14 -26.61
CA ARG A 104 29.27 14.10 -27.11
C ARG A 104 30.65 13.84 -26.50
N TYR A 105 31.68 14.28 -27.19
CA TYR A 105 33.00 14.43 -26.58
C TYR A 105 33.13 15.80 -25.90
N TYR A 106 33.85 15.84 -24.79
CA TYR A 106 34.25 17.07 -24.11
C TYR A 106 35.76 17.06 -23.87
N GLU A 107 36.47 17.96 -24.53
CA GLU A 107 37.92 18.11 -24.39
C GLU A 107 38.24 18.84 -23.09
N SER A 108 38.95 18.18 -22.17
CA SER A 108 39.40 18.85 -20.94
C SER A 108 40.61 18.16 -20.32
N SER A 109 41.71 18.90 -20.22
CA SER A 109 42.87 18.51 -19.42
C SER A 109 42.62 18.63 -17.90
N TYR A 110 41.57 19.35 -17.48
CA TYR A 110 41.23 19.58 -16.08
C TYR A 110 40.43 18.43 -15.46
N PHE A 111 39.53 17.81 -16.22
CA PHE A 111 38.62 16.76 -15.75
C PHE A 111 39.04 15.34 -16.22
N ARG A 112 40.32 15.14 -16.54
CA ARG A 112 40.84 13.95 -17.23
C ARG A 112 40.94 12.69 -16.35
N VAL A 113 41.36 12.86 -15.09
CA VAL A 113 41.73 11.78 -14.17
C VAL A 113 41.37 12.23 -12.77
N PHE A 114 40.47 11.49 -12.12
CA PHE A 114 40.07 11.77 -10.74
C PHE A 114 40.58 10.65 -9.82
N SER A 115 41.44 10.99 -8.84
CA SER A 115 41.57 10.20 -7.61
C SER A 115 40.96 10.98 -6.49
N ALA A 116 40.32 10.28 -5.57
CA ALA A 116 39.67 10.95 -4.48
C ALA A 116 40.64 11.88 -3.67
N PRO A 117 40.56 13.27 -3.59
CA PRO A 117 39.69 14.05 -2.67
C PRO A 117 39.08 15.50 -2.98
N SER A 118 37.77 15.77 -3.25
CA SER A 118 36.83 16.84 -2.74
C SER A 118 35.44 16.96 -3.45
N TYR A 119 34.30 16.90 -2.71
CA TYR A 119 32.90 17.10 -3.16
C TYR A 119 32.69 18.21 -4.22
N PHE A 120 33.44 19.30 -4.11
CA PHE A 120 33.42 20.44 -5.04
C PHE A 120 33.78 20.10 -6.49
N SER A 121 34.64 19.10 -6.75
CA SER A 121 35.05 18.78 -8.13
C SER A 121 33.96 18.12 -8.97
N CYS A 122 33.07 17.35 -8.34
CA CYS A 122 32.05 16.59 -9.05
C CYS A 122 30.80 17.43 -9.30
N ASP A 123 30.43 18.28 -8.35
CA ASP A 123 29.45 19.34 -8.59
C ASP A 123 29.94 20.32 -9.66
N SER A 124 31.23 20.68 -9.66
CA SER A 124 31.80 21.53 -10.72
C SER A 124 31.75 20.83 -12.08
N MET A 125 32.05 19.53 -12.14
CA MET A 125 31.99 18.77 -13.38
C MET A 125 30.55 18.65 -13.89
N ARG A 126 29.60 18.29 -13.02
CA ARG A 126 28.18 18.24 -13.36
C ARG A 126 27.65 19.60 -13.78
N GLN A 127 28.03 20.68 -13.11
CA GLN A 127 27.64 22.04 -13.48
C GLN A 127 28.20 22.49 -14.84
N VAL A 128 29.46 22.17 -15.14
CA VAL A 128 30.11 22.58 -16.40
C VAL A 128 29.65 21.71 -17.57
N MET A 129 29.45 20.42 -17.34
CA MET A 129 29.06 19.45 -18.36
C MET A 129 27.55 19.21 -18.42
N TYR A 130 26.78 19.96 -17.64
CA TYR A 130 25.32 19.91 -17.59
C TYR A 130 24.73 20.04 -18.98
N VAL A 131 23.88 19.09 -19.33
CA VAL A 131 22.90 19.24 -20.40
C VAL A 131 21.53 19.29 -19.72
N SER A 132 20.66 20.22 -20.12
CA SER A 132 19.37 20.36 -19.44
C SER A 132 18.65 19.00 -19.41
N PRO A 133 18.31 18.47 -18.22
CA PRO A 133 17.76 17.15 -18.06
C PRO A 133 16.30 17.11 -18.50
N GLU A 134 15.69 18.23 -18.92
CA GLU A 134 14.30 18.34 -19.37
C GLU A 134 13.82 17.20 -20.29
N THR A 135 14.74 16.51 -20.99
CA THR A 135 14.41 15.29 -21.75
C THR A 135 15.36 14.10 -21.56
N GLN A 136 16.45 14.21 -20.79
CA GLN A 136 17.52 13.19 -20.77
C GLN A 136 18.29 13.14 -19.43
N TYR A 137 18.69 11.94 -19.01
CA TYR A 137 19.52 11.76 -17.82
C TYR A 137 21.01 11.87 -18.16
N ASN A 138 21.73 12.73 -17.44
CA ASN A 138 23.13 13.03 -17.72
C ASN A 138 24.08 11.95 -17.19
N VAL A 139 24.97 11.49 -18.05
CA VAL A 139 26.04 10.55 -17.71
C VAL A 139 27.37 11.14 -18.14
N ILE A 140 28.31 11.32 -17.21
CA ILE A 140 29.65 11.83 -17.50
C ILE A 140 30.62 10.66 -17.41
N ALA A 141 31.25 10.32 -18.53
CA ALA A 141 32.25 9.25 -18.59
C ALA A 141 33.65 9.85 -18.55
N THR A 142 34.44 9.50 -17.53
CA THR A 142 35.83 9.99 -17.37
C THR A 142 36.73 8.92 -16.74
N HIS A 143 38.04 9.06 -16.85
CA HIS A 143 38.97 8.08 -16.27
C HIS A 143 39.05 8.27 -14.74
N LEU A 144 38.76 7.22 -13.99
CA LEU A 144 38.82 7.22 -12.52
C LEU A 144 39.99 6.35 -12.05
N ILE A 145 40.80 6.88 -11.13
CA ILE A 145 42.04 6.23 -10.64
C ILE A 145 41.74 4.88 -9.96
N ASN A 146 40.57 4.74 -9.33
CA ASN A 146 40.05 3.45 -8.90
C ASN A 146 39.00 2.96 -9.93
N PRO A 147 39.34 1.98 -10.79
CA PRO A 147 38.48 1.55 -11.90
C PRO A 147 37.14 0.94 -11.45
N GLY A 148 37.02 0.48 -10.21
CA GLY A 148 35.76 -0.05 -9.65
C GLY A 148 34.78 0.99 -9.14
N ASN A 149 35.14 2.28 -9.15
CA ASN A 149 34.28 3.33 -8.60
C ASN A 149 33.53 4.02 -9.73
N SER A 150 32.21 4.00 -9.67
CA SER A 150 31.32 4.94 -10.35
C SER A 150 30.42 5.55 -9.28
N TRP A 151 29.76 6.66 -9.61
CA TRP A 151 28.92 7.36 -8.65
C TRP A 151 27.70 7.95 -9.31
N THR A 152 26.55 7.75 -8.70
CA THR A 152 25.31 8.42 -9.09
C THR A 152 24.79 9.35 -8.02
N THR A 153 23.81 10.17 -8.40
CA THR A 153 22.97 10.91 -7.45
C THR A 153 21.72 10.11 -7.14
N ASN A 154 21.43 9.91 -5.86
CA ASN A 154 20.15 9.37 -5.43
C ASN A 154 19.08 10.49 -5.47
N PRO A 155 17.89 10.23 -6.03
CA PRO A 155 16.82 11.23 -6.20
C PRO A 155 16.29 11.82 -4.88
N THR A 156 16.48 11.12 -3.76
CA THR A 156 16.03 11.61 -2.43
C THR A 156 16.94 12.69 -1.84
N LEU A 157 18.14 12.87 -2.37
CA LEU A 157 19.18 13.74 -1.81
C LEU A 157 19.42 15.01 -2.62
N PHE A 158 19.11 14.97 -3.92
CA PHE A 158 19.26 16.11 -4.82
C PHE A 158 18.06 16.24 -5.72
N ASP A 159 17.76 17.48 -6.11
CA ASP A 159 16.79 17.77 -7.16
C ASP A 159 17.18 16.99 -8.44
N PRO A 160 16.41 15.97 -8.86
CA PRO A 160 16.71 15.16 -10.04
C PRO A 160 16.80 15.98 -11.32
N MET A 161 16.18 17.16 -11.36
CA MET A 161 16.23 18.12 -12.46
C MET A 161 17.31 19.19 -12.30
N GLY A 162 18.03 19.19 -11.19
CA GLY A 162 19.08 20.15 -10.89
C GLY A 162 20.41 19.83 -11.58
N TYR A 163 21.27 20.85 -11.71
CA TYR A 163 22.61 20.72 -12.28
C TYR A 163 23.56 19.81 -11.50
N ARG A 164 23.17 19.38 -10.30
CA ARG A 164 23.93 18.44 -9.47
C ARG A 164 23.54 16.98 -9.73
N SER A 165 22.50 16.73 -10.52
CA SER A 165 22.05 15.39 -10.88
C SER A 165 22.82 14.80 -12.05
N GLY A 166 22.95 13.48 -12.04
CA GLY A 166 23.65 12.72 -13.09
C GLY A 166 24.72 11.78 -12.55
N SER A 167 25.01 10.76 -13.34
CA SER A 167 26.00 9.74 -13.00
C SER A 167 27.38 10.11 -13.52
N ILE A 168 28.41 9.83 -12.74
CA ILE A 168 29.81 9.90 -13.13
C ILE A 168 30.31 8.47 -13.21
N MET A 169 30.60 8.04 -14.43
CA MET A 169 30.99 6.67 -14.74
C MET A 169 32.48 6.62 -15.07
N SER A 170 33.18 5.64 -14.50
CA SER A 170 34.56 5.38 -14.90
C SER A 170 34.60 4.86 -16.34
N THR A 171 35.54 5.34 -17.14
CA THR A 171 35.76 4.83 -18.51
C THR A 171 36.24 3.39 -18.54
N ASN A 172 36.82 2.90 -17.44
CA ASN A 172 37.29 1.52 -17.32
C ASN A 172 36.14 0.48 -17.27
N PRO A 173 35.09 0.62 -16.42
CA PRO A 173 33.92 -0.26 -16.40
C PRO A 173 32.96 -0.02 -17.57
N LEU A 174 32.83 1.22 -18.09
CA LEU A 174 32.13 1.45 -19.36
C LEU A 174 32.88 0.84 -20.56
N GLY A 175 34.13 0.41 -20.38
CA GLY A 175 35.04 -0.10 -21.39
C GLY A 175 35.24 -1.61 -21.35
N ALA A 176 35.38 -2.22 -22.52
CA ALA A 176 35.68 -3.66 -22.68
C ALA A 176 37.10 -4.07 -22.21
N GLN A 177 37.89 -3.16 -21.62
CA GLN A 177 39.28 -3.44 -21.20
C GLN A 177 39.39 -4.17 -19.85
N PHE A 178 38.29 -4.30 -19.09
CA PHE A 178 38.23 -5.27 -18.01
C PHE A 178 37.86 -6.64 -18.56
N THR A 179 38.83 -7.56 -18.61
CA THR A 179 38.56 -8.97 -18.91
C THR A 179 37.99 -9.66 -17.67
N GLY A 180 36.67 -9.59 -17.48
CA GLY A 180 35.93 -10.26 -16.42
C GLY A 180 34.47 -9.78 -16.31
N ASP A 181 33.60 -10.54 -15.62
CA ASP A 181 32.19 -10.21 -15.35
C ASP A 181 31.98 -8.84 -14.68
N LEU A 182 33.02 -8.34 -14.02
CA LEU A 182 33.10 -7.12 -13.22
C LEU A 182 32.63 -5.83 -13.90
N SER A 183 32.95 -5.60 -15.18
CA SER A 183 32.72 -4.30 -15.82
C SER A 183 31.30 -4.11 -16.35
N ARG A 184 30.60 -5.20 -16.66
CA ARG A 184 29.36 -5.17 -17.48
C ARG A 184 28.16 -4.53 -16.77
N HIS A 185 28.05 -4.75 -15.46
CA HIS A 185 26.84 -4.42 -14.70
C HIS A 185 27.00 -3.21 -13.77
N VAL A 186 28.17 -2.56 -13.77
CA VAL A 186 28.40 -1.36 -12.93
C VAL A 186 27.40 -0.27 -13.32
N PHE A 187 27.14 -0.08 -14.62
CA PHE A 187 26.20 0.97 -15.01
C PHE A 187 24.76 0.64 -14.63
N SER A 188 24.36 -0.62 -14.74
CA SER A 188 23.04 -1.09 -14.31
C SER A 188 22.82 -0.92 -12.81
N HIS A 189 23.86 -1.16 -12.01
CA HIS A 189 23.89 -0.91 -10.58
C HIS A 189 23.69 0.58 -10.24
N GLU A 190 24.50 1.46 -10.86
CA GLU A 190 24.40 2.91 -10.64
C GLU A 190 23.03 3.47 -11.06
N LEU A 191 22.44 2.97 -12.15
CA LEU A 191 21.09 3.36 -12.55
C LEU A 191 20.02 2.86 -11.57
N GLY A 192 20.22 1.73 -10.90
CA GLY A 192 19.35 1.32 -9.80
C GLY A 192 19.24 2.39 -8.72
N HIS A 193 20.36 2.97 -8.31
CA HIS A 193 20.38 4.07 -7.34
C HIS A 193 19.70 5.36 -7.86
N VAL A 194 19.74 5.63 -9.17
CA VAL A 194 19.01 6.75 -9.80
C VAL A 194 17.49 6.60 -9.59
N PHE A 195 17.01 5.37 -9.60
CA PHE A 195 15.60 5.04 -9.40
C PHE A 195 15.27 4.68 -7.94
N GLY A 196 16.07 5.17 -6.99
CA GLY A 196 15.78 5.06 -5.56
C GLY A 196 16.11 3.70 -4.95
N LEU A 197 16.81 2.80 -5.66
CA LEU A 197 17.31 1.56 -5.06
C LEU A 197 18.49 1.82 -4.13
N ILE A 198 18.64 0.92 -3.18
CA ILE A 198 19.62 0.94 -2.09
C ILE A 198 20.39 -0.36 -2.19
N HIS A 199 21.64 -0.38 -1.74
CA HIS A 199 22.37 -1.63 -1.66
C HIS A 199 21.63 -2.67 -0.81
N THR A 200 21.68 -3.94 -1.23
CA THR A 200 21.09 -5.06 -0.47
C THR A 200 21.79 -5.31 0.88
N TYR A 201 22.97 -4.71 1.07
CA TYR A 201 23.76 -4.71 2.29
C TYR A 201 23.90 -3.26 2.79
N TRP A 202 24.02 -3.06 4.11
CA TRP A 202 24.30 -1.73 4.72
C TRP A 202 23.31 -0.59 4.41
N GLY A 203 22.08 -0.85 3.95
CA GLY A 203 21.09 0.20 3.63
C GLY A 203 20.84 1.24 4.75
N TYR A 204 21.08 0.88 6.02
CA TYR A 204 21.09 1.83 7.15
C TYR A 204 22.12 2.96 7.00
N ASN A 205 23.33 2.68 6.50
CA ASN A 205 24.40 3.67 6.36
C ASN A 205 24.15 4.61 5.17
N GLU A 206 23.52 4.11 4.11
CA GLU A 206 23.08 4.92 2.95
C GLU A 206 21.98 5.92 3.33
N LEU A 207 21.14 5.57 4.32
CA LEU A 207 20.02 6.41 4.79
C LEU A 207 20.22 6.97 6.22
N ALA A 208 21.46 7.02 6.73
CA ALA A 208 21.85 7.26 8.13
C ALA A 208 20.84 8.01 9.04
N SER A 209 20.54 7.40 10.21
CA SER A 209 19.84 7.94 11.40
C SER A 209 18.34 8.25 11.33
N CYS A 210 17.69 8.09 10.19
CA CYS A 210 16.28 8.46 10.01
C CYS A 210 15.27 7.30 10.10
N ILE A 211 15.71 6.07 10.39
CA ILE A 211 14.88 4.87 10.28
C ILE A 211 14.97 4.05 11.56
N ASN A 212 13.80 3.76 12.13
CA ASN A 212 13.62 2.72 13.14
C ASN A 212 12.90 1.52 12.49
N MET A 213 13.63 0.77 11.66
CA MET A 213 13.19 -0.50 11.03
C MET A 213 14.46 -1.31 10.71
N CYS A 214 14.94 -2.31 11.44
CA CYS A 214 14.61 -2.88 12.74
C CYS A 214 15.74 -2.54 13.73
N ALA A 215 15.44 -1.87 14.85
CA ALA A 215 16.43 -1.64 15.89
C ALA A 215 16.35 -2.73 16.97
N GLU A 216 17.42 -3.49 17.16
CA GLU A 216 17.74 -4.01 18.49
C GLU A 216 19.19 -3.68 18.91
N ASN A 217 19.28 -2.62 19.72
CA ASN A 217 20.32 -2.25 20.67
C ASN A 217 21.76 -1.93 20.17
N LEU A 218 22.08 -0.64 20.26
CA LEU A 218 23.42 -0.04 20.23
C LEU A 218 24.37 -0.47 21.38
N ALA A 219 24.08 -1.53 22.11
CA ALA A 219 24.80 -1.89 23.34
C ALA A 219 25.81 -3.05 23.18
N THR A 220 25.84 -3.77 22.05
CA THR A 220 26.65 -4.99 21.92
C THR A 220 27.73 -4.95 20.83
N GLY A 221 27.88 -3.83 20.10
CA GLY A 221 28.89 -3.73 19.04
C GLY A 221 28.62 -4.65 17.83
N SER A 222 27.41 -5.17 17.70
CA SER A 222 26.89 -5.79 16.47
C SER A 222 26.10 -4.73 15.69
N SER A 223 26.56 -4.37 14.49
CA SER A 223 25.73 -3.62 13.54
C SER A 223 24.81 -4.61 12.85
N ASP A 224 23.62 -4.84 13.43
CA ASP A 224 22.58 -5.61 12.74
C ASP A 224 22.01 -4.74 11.60
N PHE A 225 21.85 -5.35 10.42
CA PHE A 225 21.73 -4.70 9.11
C PHE A 225 20.26 -4.35 8.80
N ALA A 226 19.97 -3.10 8.48
CA ALA A 226 18.69 -2.74 7.85
C ALA A 226 18.70 -3.14 6.37
N GLY A 227 17.60 -3.75 5.90
CA GLY A 227 17.41 -4.12 4.48
C GLY A 227 17.26 -2.92 3.54
N ASP A 228 17.24 -3.17 2.24
CA ASP A 228 17.09 -2.18 1.14
C ASP A 228 15.64 -1.68 0.95
N ARG A 229 14.80 -1.84 1.98
CA ARG A 229 13.34 -1.65 2.00
C ARG A 229 12.54 -2.56 1.09
N CYS A 230 13.16 -3.45 0.33
CA CYS A 230 12.46 -4.53 -0.36
C CYS A 230 12.50 -5.77 0.56
N SER A 231 11.36 -6.42 0.77
CA SER A 231 11.23 -7.63 1.61
C SER A 231 11.55 -8.91 0.83
N ASP A 232 11.45 -8.87 -0.49
CA ASP A 232 11.79 -9.97 -1.40
C ASP A 232 13.29 -10.05 -1.73
N THR A 233 14.06 -9.06 -1.25
CA THR A 233 15.52 -9.03 -1.18
C THR A 233 15.94 -9.40 0.24
N PRO A 234 16.44 -10.61 0.45
CA PRO A 234 16.89 -11.03 1.76
C PRO A 234 18.01 -10.12 2.26
N PRO A 235 18.03 -9.75 3.56
CA PRO A 235 19.11 -8.92 4.09
C PRO A 235 20.47 -9.59 3.86
N GLU A 236 21.52 -8.80 3.63
CA GLU A 236 22.87 -9.31 3.38
C GLU A 236 23.90 -8.76 4.37
N ARG A 237 24.78 -9.65 4.84
CA ARG A 237 25.78 -9.34 5.88
C ARG A 237 27.05 -8.66 5.35
N TRP A 238 27.43 -8.87 4.09
CA TRP A 238 28.72 -8.38 3.57
C TRP A 238 28.68 -8.12 2.06
N TRP A 239 29.46 -7.12 1.65
CA TRP A 239 29.71 -6.72 0.27
C TRP A 239 30.25 -7.81 -0.68
N SER A 240 30.90 -8.86 -0.16
CA SER A 240 31.68 -9.80 -1.00
C SER A 240 30.97 -11.10 -1.37
N GLY A 241 29.76 -11.36 -0.86
CA GLY A 241 29.02 -12.59 -1.19
C GLY A 241 29.77 -13.90 -0.86
N GLU A 242 30.73 -13.89 0.08
CA GLU A 242 31.38 -15.12 0.50
C GLU A 242 30.36 -16.06 1.14
N THR A 243 30.20 -17.24 0.54
CA THR A 243 29.37 -18.34 1.07
C THR A 243 29.91 -18.78 2.43
N PHE A 244 29.41 -18.20 3.51
CA PHE A 244 29.53 -18.83 4.81
C PHE A 244 28.40 -19.85 4.93
N ALA A 245 28.78 -21.13 4.82
CA ALA A 245 27.97 -22.24 5.28
C ALA A 245 27.83 -22.14 6.82
N GLY A 246 26.86 -21.35 7.26
CA GLY A 246 26.51 -21.19 8.67
C GLY A 246 25.02 -20.91 8.77
N ALA A 247 24.28 -21.84 9.38
CA ALA A 247 22.84 -21.76 9.62
C ALA A 247 22.52 -20.67 10.66
N GLY A 248 22.67 -19.40 10.27
CA GLY A 248 22.14 -18.27 11.02
C GLY A 248 20.70 -17.98 10.60
N LEU A 249 19.93 -17.39 11.50
CA LEU A 249 18.68 -16.74 11.18
C LEU A 249 18.95 -15.23 11.04
N ASP A 250 18.24 -14.57 10.13
CA ASP A 250 18.08 -13.13 10.12
C ASP A 250 17.32 -12.73 11.40
N SER A 251 17.88 -11.80 12.17
CA SER A 251 17.26 -11.29 13.41
C SER A 251 16.02 -10.43 13.13
N CYS A 252 15.85 -9.91 11.91
CA CYS A 252 14.68 -9.12 11.50
C CYS A 252 13.50 -10.01 11.09
N SER A 253 13.71 -10.99 10.20
CA SER A 253 12.64 -11.87 9.68
C SER A 253 12.54 -13.22 10.39
N GLY A 254 13.54 -13.62 11.19
CA GLY A 254 13.62 -14.96 11.79
C GLY A 254 13.89 -16.08 10.77
N LEU A 255 14.11 -15.76 9.50
CA LEU A 255 14.31 -16.72 8.42
C LEU A 255 15.80 -17.08 8.28
N ALA A 256 16.08 -18.30 7.81
CA ALA A 256 17.46 -18.70 7.51
C ALA A 256 18.03 -17.82 6.39
N TRP A 257 19.28 -17.36 6.54
CA TRP A 257 19.96 -16.59 5.50
C TRP A 257 19.95 -17.37 4.17
N PRO A 258 19.44 -16.80 3.08
CA PRO A 258 19.44 -17.49 1.80
C PRO A 258 20.87 -17.63 1.27
N ILE A 259 21.12 -18.77 0.65
CA ILE A 259 22.44 -19.19 0.17
C ILE A 259 22.86 -18.42 -1.09
N TYR A 260 21.97 -17.60 -1.70
CA TYR A 260 22.19 -17.03 -3.03
C TYR A 260 21.85 -15.53 -3.22
N PRO A 261 22.63 -14.59 -2.65
CA PRO A 261 22.46 -13.15 -2.89
C PRO A 261 23.37 -12.57 -4.01
N ASN A 262 24.33 -13.33 -4.53
CA ASN A 262 25.33 -12.86 -5.50
C ASN A 262 24.80 -12.52 -6.91
N LYS A 263 23.47 -12.55 -7.10
CA LYS A 263 22.79 -12.32 -8.37
C LYS A 263 21.88 -11.09 -8.36
N ASN A 264 22.02 -10.19 -7.38
CA ASN A 264 21.30 -8.91 -7.40
C ASN A 264 22.17 -7.79 -7.99
N HIS A 265 21.59 -6.92 -8.83
CA HIS A 265 22.30 -5.75 -9.36
C HIS A 265 22.75 -4.76 -8.27
N MET A 266 21.99 -4.65 -7.18
CA MET A 266 22.28 -3.77 -6.03
C MET A 266 23.25 -4.41 -5.02
N ASN A 267 23.85 -5.54 -5.35
CA ASN A 267 24.94 -6.15 -4.60
C ASN A 267 26.27 -5.86 -5.32
N ILE A 268 27.31 -5.47 -4.57
CA ILE A 268 28.64 -5.17 -5.11
C ILE A 268 29.54 -6.41 -5.28
N SER A 269 29.00 -7.61 -5.03
CA SER A 269 29.71 -8.86 -5.29
C SER A 269 30.15 -8.98 -6.75
N ILE A 270 31.39 -9.46 -6.90
CA ILE A 270 32.18 -9.49 -8.14
C ILE A 270 32.00 -10.80 -8.94
N TYR A 271 31.14 -11.71 -8.48
CA TYR A 271 30.99 -13.06 -9.02
C TYR A 271 29.55 -13.35 -9.49
N GLY A 272 29.30 -13.32 -10.81
CA GLY A 272 28.08 -13.89 -11.41
C GLY A 272 27.57 -13.14 -12.64
N ALA A 273 27.53 -13.83 -13.78
CA ALA A 273 27.11 -13.29 -15.08
C ALA A 273 25.61 -13.01 -15.23
N ASN A 274 24.80 -13.35 -14.22
CA ASN A 274 23.34 -13.25 -14.27
C ASN A 274 22.86 -12.49 -13.04
N LYS A 275 22.98 -11.16 -13.07
CA LYS A 275 22.37 -10.27 -12.08
C LYS A 275 20.92 -9.94 -12.49
N LEU A 276 20.04 -9.74 -11.51
CA LEU A 276 18.62 -9.44 -11.66
C LEU A 276 18.17 -8.46 -10.57
N PHE A 277 17.08 -7.74 -10.81
CA PHE A 277 16.34 -6.99 -9.79
C PHE A 277 15.19 -7.86 -9.26
N SER A 278 14.83 -7.70 -7.98
CA SER A 278 13.64 -8.35 -7.43
C SER A 278 12.36 -7.65 -7.91
N PRO A 279 11.19 -8.32 -7.88
CA PRO A 279 9.91 -7.69 -8.19
C PRO A 279 9.64 -6.38 -7.42
N GLN A 280 9.97 -6.30 -6.13
CA GLN A 280 9.78 -5.08 -5.34
C GLN A 280 10.81 -3.99 -5.70
N GLN A 281 12.05 -4.34 -6.04
CA GLN A 281 13.01 -3.39 -6.58
C GLN A 281 12.51 -2.81 -7.92
N VAL A 282 11.96 -3.64 -8.80
CA VAL A 282 11.36 -3.18 -10.07
C VAL A 282 10.17 -2.27 -9.82
N SER A 283 9.31 -2.62 -8.86
CA SER A 283 8.15 -1.79 -8.48
C SER A 283 8.62 -0.43 -7.94
N ARG A 284 9.73 -0.39 -7.18
CA ARG A 284 10.37 0.86 -6.76
C ARG A 284 10.89 1.68 -7.92
N ILE A 285 11.54 1.04 -8.89
CA ILE A 285 12.02 1.71 -10.10
C ILE A 285 10.85 2.42 -10.80
N TYR A 286 9.75 1.71 -11.06
CA TYR A 286 8.57 2.30 -11.69
C TYR A 286 7.94 3.43 -10.86
N CYS A 287 7.87 3.28 -9.54
CA CYS A 287 7.35 4.32 -8.67
C CYS A 287 8.17 5.62 -8.74
N TYR A 288 9.50 5.53 -8.63
CA TYR A 288 10.39 6.69 -8.78
C TYR A 288 10.37 7.25 -10.21
N MET A 289 10.18 6.40 -11.21
CA MET A 289 10.03 6.83 -12.61
C MET A 289 8.78 7.66 -12.82
N GLU A 290 7.65 7.22 -12.26
CA GLU A 290 6.41 7.97 -12.32
C GLU A 290 6.43 9.23 -11.48
N ASP A 291 7.18 9.30 -10.38
CA ASP A 291 7.19 10.50 -9.55
C ASP A 291 8.22 11.55 -10.01
N TYR A 292 9.50 11.16 -10.10
CA TYR A 292 10.61 12.09 -10.33
C TYR A 292 11.08 12.13 -11.77
N TRP A 293 11.06 10.99 -12.45
CA TRP A 293 11.78 10.81 -13.72
C TRP A 293 10.89 10.78 -14.95
N GLN A 294 9.63 11.25 -14.84
CA GLN A 294 8.73 11.31 -15.98
C GLN A 294 9.43 11.98 -17.17
N HIS A 295 10.13 13.10 -16.93
CA HIS A 295 10.78 13.94 -17.94
C HIS A 295 11.84 13.24 -18.83
N ILE A 296 12.52 12.19 -18.35
CA ILE A 296 13.49 11.42 -19.16
C ILE A 296 12.86 10.23 -19.89
N ILE A 297 11.58 9.92 -19.64
CA ILE A 297 10.84 8.87 -20.35
C ILE A 297 10.49 9.38 -21.76
N ALA A 298 10.96 8.66 -22.77
CA ALA A 298 10.67 8.92 -24.18
C ALA A 298 9.33 8.32 -24.61
N GLY A 299 8.68 8.94 -25.58
CA GLY A 299 7.49 8.39 -26.21
C GLY A 299 6.23 9.10 -25.76
N VAL A 300 5.29 8.36 -25.17
CA VAL A 300 3.98 8.87 -24.76
C VAL A 300 3.86 8.95 -23.24
N ARG A 301 3.15 9.97 -22.77
CA ARG A 301 2.77 10.15 -21.37
C ARG A 301 1.30 10.48 -21.26
N MET A 302 0.70 10.00 -20.17
CA MET A 302 -0.67 10.24 -19.79
C MET A 302 -0.79 10.78 -18.37
N SER A 303 -1.78 11.64 -18.18
CA SER A 303 -2.33 11.97 -16.87
C SER A 303 -3.85 12.00 -16.91
N ALA A 304 -4.46 11.89 -15.74
CA ALA A 304 -5.88 12.07 -15.49
C ALA A 304 -6.07 13.25 -14.52
N ASP A 305 -7.18 13.97 -14.63
CA ASP A 305 -7.56 15.02 -13.68
C ASP A 305 -7.99 14.47 -12.31
N THR A 306 -8.53 13.25 -12.30
CA THR A 306 -8.86 12.49 -11.09
C THR A 306 -8.71 10.99 -11.35
N THR A 307 -8.33 10.24 -10.32
CA THR A 307 -8.07 8.80 -10.41
C THR A 307 -9.02 7.97 -9.55
N PHE A 308 -9.90 8.62 -8.77
CA PHE A 308 -10.78 7.95 -7.83
C PHE A 308 -12.14 8.62 -7.76
N GLY A 309 -13.21 7.83 -7.89
CA GLY A 309 -14.55 8.34 -7.66
C GLY A 309 -15.68 7.32 -7.85
N LYS A 310 -16.91 7.80 -7.63
CA LYS A 310 -18.10 6.96 -7.61
C LYS A 310 -18.63 6.71 -9.03
N ALA A 311 -19.02 5.46 -9.34
CA ALA A 311 -19.75 5.16 -10.58
C ALA A 311 -21.12 5.90 -10.64
N PRO A 312 -21.51 6.45 -11.82
CA PRO A 312 -20.69 6.58 -13.01
C PRO A 312 -19.65 7.70 -12.84
N PHE A 313 -18.39 7.40 -13.18
CA PHE A 313 -17.25 8.28 -12.90
C PHE A 313 -16.63 8.82 -14.20
N THR A 314 -16.64 10.15 -14.37
CA THR A 314 -16.08 10.80 -15.56
C THR A 314 -14.67 11.32 -15.29
N VAL A 315 -13.73 10.95 -16.15
CA VAL A 315 -12.31 11.33 -16.08
C VAL A 315 -11.89 12.03 -17.36
N ASN A 316 -11.13 13.12 -17.24
CA ASN A 316 -10.49 13.78 -18.38
C ASN A 316 -9.02 13.39 -18.44
N PHE A 317 -8.63 12.73 -19.52
CA PHE A 317 -7.24 12.33 -19.76
C PHE A 317 -6.51 13.37 -20.60
N SER A 318 -5.22 13.53 -20.30
CA SER A 318 -4.29 14.35 -21.07
C SER A 318 -3.15 13.50 -21.59
N GLY A 319 -2.97 13.49 -22.91
CA GLY A 319 -1.88 12.83 -23.60
C GLY A 319 -0.80 13.82 -24.02
N TRP A 320 0.46 13.53 -23.71
CA TRP A 320 1.62 14.29 -24.18
C TRP A 320 2.69 13.36 -24.76
N SER A 321 3.44 13.85 -25.74
CA SER A 321 4.56 13.12 -26.32
C SER A 321 5.67 14.08 -26.75
N ASP A 322 6.91 13.61 -26.62
CA ASP A 322 8.10 14.27 -27.16
C ASP A 322 8.42 13.83 -28.61
N LYS A 323 7.58 12.98 -29.20
CA LYS A 323 7.72 12.47 -30.57
C LYS A 323 6.81 13.22 -31.53
N ASN A 324 7.12 13.12 -32.82
CA ASN A 324 6.24 13.60 -33.89
C ASN A 324 5.07 12.63 -34.09
N VAL A 325 4.00 12.80 -33.29
CA VAL A 325 2.84 11.90 -33.25
C VAL A 325 1.98 12.03 -34.49
N ASN A 326 1.70 10.89 -35.13
CA ASN A 326 0.80 10.75 -36.27
C ASN A 326 -0.62 10.37 -35.83
N SER A 327 -0.75 9.50 -34.82
CA SER A 327 -2.05 9.08 -34.26
C SER A 327 -1.92 8.68 -32.79
N TRP A 328 -3.04 8.81 -32.07
CA TRP A 328 -3.23 8.35 -30.69
C TRP A 328 -4.19 7.16 -30.66
N PHE A 329 -4.00 6.30 -29.69
CA PHE A 329 -4.91 5.24 -29.31
C PHE A 329 -4.94 5.12 -27.79
N TRP A 330 -6.13 4.98 -27.23
CA TRP A 330 -6.38 4.80 -25.80
C TRP A 330 -7.23 3.55 -25.61
N ASP A 331 -6.88 2.74 -24.62
CA ASP A 331 -7.73 1.68 -24.08
C ASP A 331 -7.95 1.99 -22.59
N PHE A 332 -9.22 2.11 -22.19
CA PHE A 332 -9.58 2.47 -20.81
C PHE A 332 -9.73 1.24 -19.90
N GLY A 333 -9.51 0.03 -20.40
CA GLY A 333 -9.57 -1.21 -19.62
C GLY A 333 -10.99 -1.69 -19.30
N ASP A 334 -12.03 -0.99 -19.77
CA ASP A 334 -13.44 -1.36 -19.65
C ASP A 334 -14.06 -1.87 -20.97
N GLY A 335 -13.25 -1.93 -22.03
CA GLY A 335 -13.63 -2.33 -23.37
C GLY A 335 -13.87 -1.17 -24.33
N ASP A 336 -13.91 0.07 -23.82
CA ASP A 336 -13.99 1.28 -24.65
C ASP A 336 -12.60 1.82 -25.00
N THR A 337 -12.52 2.53 -26.12
CA THR A 337 -11.26 3.05 -26.68
C THR A 337 -11.44 4.46 -27.24
N SER A 338 -10.33 5.19 -27.44
CA SER A 338 -10.34 6.50 -28.10
C SER A 338 -9.13 6.71 -29.00
N VAL A 339 -9.26 7.60 -29.98
CA VAL A 339 -8.17 8.02 -30.90
C VAL A 339 -7.84 9.51 -30.79
N VAL A 340 -8.46 10.21 -29.85
CA VAL A 340 -8.22 11.63 -29.59
C VAL A 340 -7.09 11.77 -28.58
N GLN A 341 -6.23 12.78 -28.74
CA GLN A 341 -5.09 13.00 -27.83
C GLN A 341 -5.49 13.21 -26.37
N ASN A 342 -6.57 13.95 -26.11
CA ASN A 342 -7.07 14.26 -24.75
C ASN A 342 -8.53 13.81 -24.65
N PRO A 343 -8.81 12.52 -24.41
CA PRO A 343 -10.17 12.02 -24.34
C PRO A 343 -10.83 12.32 -22.99
N GLN A 344 -12.15 12.46 -23.00
CA GLN A 344 -12.99 12.35 -21.81
C GLN A 344 -13.65 10.97 -21.83
N HIS A 345 -13.59 10.24 -20.73
CA HIS A 345 -14.17 8.90 -20.61
C HIS A 345 -15.04 8.78 -19.36
N GLN A 346 -16.09 7.96 -19.42
CA GLN A 346 -17.00 7.69 -18.30
C GLN A 346 -16.99 6.20 -17.99
N PHE A 347 -16.59 5.85 -16.77
CA PHE A 347 -16.65 4.51 -16.25
C PHE A 347 -18.00 4.28 -15.58
N ASP A 348 -18.86 3.47 -16.21
CA ASP A 348 -20.21 3.17 -15.72
C ASP A 348 -20.24 2.11 -14.62
N THR A 349 -19.26 1.22 -14.61
CA THR A 349 -19.14 0.15 -13.63
C THR A 349 -18.06 0.47 -12.59
N PRO A 350 -18.23 0.04 -11.33
CA PRO A 350 -17.16 0.11 -10.36
C PRO A 350 -16.13 -1.00 -10.62
N GLY A 351 -14.85 -0.68 -10.41
CA GLY A 351 -13.72 -1.56 -10.71
C GLY A 351 -12.38 -0.86 -10.64
N VAL A 352 -11.32 -1.63 -10.90
CA VAL A 352 -9.94 -1.16 -11.02
C VAL A 352 -9.56 -1.21 -12.50
N TYR A 353 -9.24 -0.06 -13.08
CA TYR A 353 -8.98 0.07 -14.52
C TYR A 353 -7.50 0.37 -14.80
N THR A 354 -6.90 -0.48 -15.62
CA THR A 354 -5.61 -0.21 -16.27
C THR A 354 -5.84 0.63 -17.51
N ILE A 355 -5.12 1.73 -17.65
CA ILE A 355 -5.23 2.63 -18.80
C ILE A 355 -4.00 2.45 -19.68
N GLU A 356 -4.23 2.19 -20.96
CA GLU A 356 -3.18 2.13 -21.97
C GLU A 356 -3.30 3.32 -22.95
N THR A 357 -2.17 3.93 -23.27
CA THR A 357 -2.07 4.90 -24.36
C THR A 357 -0.96 4.46 -25.30
N ASN A 358 -1.29 4.34 -26.57
CA ASN A 358 -0.34 4.10 -27.65
C ASN A 358 -0.31 5.31 -28.60
N ILE A 359 0.88 5.65 -29.07
CA ILE A 359 1.07 6.58 -30.18
C ILE A 359 1.79 5.89 -31.33
N ASN A 360 1.39 6.23 -32.54
CA ASN A 360 2.20 5.99 -33.73
C ASN A 360 2.89 7.30 -34.11
N SER A 361 4.21 7.26 -34.25
CA SER A 361 5.03 8.42 -34.61
C SER A 361 5.94 8.10 -35.79
N ASN A 362 6.59 9.12 -36.35
CA ASN A 362 7.60 8.91 -37.40
C ASN A 362 8.84 8.13 -36.93
N GLU A 363 9.04 8.02 -35.62
CA GLU A 363 10.18 7.34 -35.00
C GLU A 363 9.83 5.91 -34.55
N GLY A 364 8.56 5.53 -34.59
CA GLY A 364 8.07 4.23 -34.13
C GLY A 364 6.77 4.33 -33.32
N GLU A 365 6.37 3.21 -32.75
CA GLU A 365 5.24 3.11 -31.84
C GLU A 365 5.73 3.15 -30.39
N TYR A 366 5.02 3.90 -29.56
CA TYR A 366 5.32 4.02 -28.14
C TYR A 366 4.03 3.80 -27.36
N THR A 367 4.10 2.96 -26.32
CA THR A 367 2.97 2.67 -25.45
C THR A 367 3.34 3.03 -24.01
N GLN A 368 2.38 3.60 -23.28
CA GLN A 368 2.41 3.70 -21.83
C GLN A 368 1.20 2.96 -21.27
N ILE A 369 1.43 2.15 -20.24
CA ILE A 369 0.39 1.46 -19.48
C ILE A 369 0.47 1.96 -18.03
N LYS A 370 -0.64 2.39 -17.47
CA LYS A 370 -0.78 2.67 -16.04
C LYS A 370 -1.73 1.66 -15.41
N ASN A 371 -1.15 0.73 -14.65
CA ASN A 371 -1.90 -0.32 -13.97
C ASN A 371 -2.68 0.25 -12.78
N SER A 372 -3.90 -0.24 -12.58
CA SER A 372 -4.76 0.20 -11.47
C SER A 372 -4.91 1.71 -11.36
N TYR A 373 -4.92 2.41 -12.50
CA TYR A 373 -4.78 3.86 -12.55
C TYR A 373 -6.07 4.60 -12.20
N ILE A 374 -7.22 4.07 -12.63
CA ILE A 374 -8.53 4.60 -12.27
C ILE A 374 -9.26 3.60 -11.37
N LEU A 375 -9.69 4.08 -10.22
CA LEU A 375 -10.42 3.32 -9.21
C LEU A 375 -11.85 3.86 -9.11
N VAL A 376 -12.80 3.04 -9.54
CA VAL A 376 -14.22 3.41 -9.54
C VAL A 376 -14.93 2.59 -8.49
N HIS A 377 -15.61 3.25 -7.56
CA HIS A 377 -16.29 2.58 -6.46
C HIS A 377 -17.81 2.77 -6.53
N ASP A 378 -18.54 1.80 -5.96
CA ASP A 378 -19.96 1.93 -5.60
C ASP A 378 -20.26 1.00 -4.42
N ASP A 379 -19.35 0.98 -3.45
CA ASP A 379 -19.45 0.05 -2.34
C ASP A 379 -20.71 0.33 -1.50
N THR A 380 -21.28 -0.73 -0.97
CA THR A 380 -22.44 -0.65 -0.09
C THR A 380 -22.14 -1.37 1.21
N VAL A 381 -22.72 -0.87 2.30
CA VAL A 381 -22.70 -1.59 3.57
C VAL A 381 -24.09 -1.64 4.16
N LYS A 382 -24.39 -2.80 4.72
CA LYS A 382 -25.66 -3.11 5.34
C LYS A 382 -25.45 -3.98 6.56
N THR A 383 -26.38 -3.86 7.47
CA THR A 383 -26.60 -4.82 8.54
C THR A 383 -27.89 -5.57 8.27
N ILE A 384 -28.04 -6.76 8.85
CA ILE A 384 -29.28 -7.53 8.74
C ILE A 384 -30.19 -7.25 9.93
N GLU A 385 -31.48 -7.53 9.76
CA GLU A 385 -32.44 -7.54 10.85
C GLU A 385 -32.13 -8.69 11.82
N LEU A 386 -32.18 -8.38 13.11
CA LEU A 386 -31.94 -9.35 14.18
C LEU A 386 -33.07 -9.26 15.19
N THR A 387 -33.39 -10.39 15.82
CA THR A 387 -34.35 -10.47 16.93
C THR A 387 -33.66 -11.03 18.15
N SER A 388 -33.86 -10.40 19.31
CA SER A 388 -33.19 -10.79 20.58
C SER A 388 -33.98 -10.37 21.81
N SER A 389 -33.70 -11.02 22.95
CA SER A 389 -34.31 -10.72 24.25
C SER A 389 -33.46 -9.74 25.07
N PRO A 390 -34.06 -8.96 25.99
CA PRO A 390 -33.30 -8.13 26.93
C PRO A 390 -32.29 -8.97 27.74
N GLY A 391 -31.05 -8.50 27.82
CA GLY A 391 -29.94 -9.22 28.47
C GLY A 391 -29.13 -10.11 27.53
N ASP A 392 -29.60 -10.37 26.31
CA ASP A 392 -28.85 -11.15 25.34
C ASP A 392 -27.60 -10.40 24.85
N THR A 393 -26.58 -11.19 24.55
CA THR A 393 -25.44 -10.72 23.76
C THR A 393 -25.66 -11.12 22.31
N VAL A 394 -25.75 -10.14 21.42
CA VAL A 394 -26.06 -10.32 20.00
C VAL A 394 -24.83 -10.00 19.16
N LEU A 395 -24.60 -10.78 18.11
CA LEU A 395 -23.62 -10.48 17.08
C LEU A 395 -24.33 -9.82 15.89
N LEU A 396 -24.11 -8.51 15.72
CA LEU A 396 -24.61 -7.76 14.58
C LEU A 396 -23.66 -7.94 13.39
N PRO A 397 -24.02 -8.70 12.34
CA PRO A 397 -23.16 -8.84 11.18
C PRO A 397 -23.22 -7.56 10.34
N ILE A 398 -22.03 -7.06 10.03
CA ILE A 398 -21.82 -5.93 9.13
C ILE A 398 -21.36 -6.53 7.81
N SER A 399 -22.20 -6.41 6.79
CA SER A 399 -21.92 -6.88 5.45
C SER A 399 -21.53 -5.72 4.54
N MET A 400 -20.48 -5.95 3.76
CA MET A 400 -19.99 -5.02 2.74
C MET A 400 -20.03 -5.67 1.38
N THR A 401 -20.41 -4.89 0.38
CA THR A 401 -20.09 -5.13 -1.02
C THR A 401 -19.05 -4.09 -1.41
N ASN A 402 -17.87 -4.52 -1.83
CA ASN A 402 -16.85 -3.63 -2.37
C ASN A 402 -16.40 -4.11 -3.75
N PHE A 403 -16.05 -3.15 -4.60
CA PHE A 403 -15.67 -3.41 -6.00
C PHE A 403 -14.18 -3.21 -6.27
N ILE A 404 -13.48 -2.60 -5.31
CA ILE A 404 -12.03 -2.43 -5.33
C ILE A 404 -11.43 -2.93 -3.99
N PRO A 405 -10.17 -3.42 -3.96
CA PRO A 405 -9.55 -3.99 -2.76
C PRO A 405 -9.38 -2.96 -1.63
N VAL A 406 -9.81 -3.28 -0.40
CA VAL A 406 -9.79 -2.32 0.73
C VAL A 406 -8.76 -2.73 1.78
N THR A 407 -7.86 -1.82 2.15
CA THR A 407 -6.85 -2.05 3.20
C THR A 407 -7.25 -1.46 4.54
N LYS A 408 -8.04 -0.38 4.54
CA LYS A 408 -8.51 0.27 5.75
C LYS A 408 -9.94 0.78 5.61
N MET A 409 -10.76 0.48 6.62
CA MET A 409 -12.17 0.86 6.68
C MET A 409 -12.48 1.45 8.04
N THR A 410 -12.94 2.69 8.06
CA THR A 410 -13.60 3.28 9.23
C THR A 410 -15.09 3.00 9.12
N ILE A 411 -15.73 2.49 10.16
CA ILE A 411 -17.14 2.13 10.14
C ILE A 411 -17.84 2.78 11.33
N PRO A 412 -18.60 3.86 11.11
CA PRO A 412 -19.55 4.36 12.10
C PRO A 412 -20.84 3.54 12.08
N VAL A 413 -21.28 3.18 13.28
CA VAL A 413 -22.55 2.51 13.56
C VAL A 413 -23.34 3.42 14.49
N THR A 414 -24.49 3.89 14.01
CA THR A 414 -25.40 4.76 14.75
C THR A 414 -26.64 3.98 15.14
N PHE A 415 -27.02 4.10 16.41
CA PHE A 415 -28.20 3.44 16.96
C PHE A 415 -29.30 4.47 17.24
N THR A 416 -30.53 4.20 16.80
CA THR A 416 -31.71 5.06 17.10
C THR A 416 -32.71 4.32 17.97
N GLY A 417 -33.45 5.04 18.83
CA GLY A 417 -34.41 4.46 19.79
C GLY A 417 -34.13 4.94 21.22
N ILE A 418 -34.91 4.49 22.20
CA ILE A 418 -34.73 4.93 23.60
C ILE A 418 -33.65 4.11 24.34
N MET A 419 -33.38 2.89 23.86
CA MET A 419 -32.37 2.01 24.45
C MET A 419 -30.94 2.55 24.25
N ALA A 420 -30.09 2.34 25.26
CA ALA A 420 -28.66 2.63 25.22
C ALA A 420 -27.89 1.31 25.09
N LEU A 421 -27.41 0.99 23.89
CA LEU A 421 -26.64 -0.22 23.65
C LEU A 421 -25.21 -0.06 24.15
N THR A 422 -24.65 -1.17 24.65
CA THR A 422 -23.22 -1.27 24.93
C THR A 422 -22.58 -2.16 23.89
N VAL A 423 -21.66 -1.62 23.10
CA VAL A 423 -20.78 -2.41 22.23
C VAL A 423 -19.64 -2.96 23.09
N LEU A 424 -19.46 -4.28 23.07
CA LEU A 424 -18.39 -4.97 23.79
C LEU A 424 -17.11 -5.05 22.98
N ASP A 425 -17.24 -5.44 21.71
CA ASP A 425 -16.13 -5.75 20.82
C ASP A 425 -16.60 -5.80 19.37
N VAL A 426 -15.65 -5.79 18.44
CA VAL A 426 -15.86 -6.04 17.01
C VAL A 426 -14.95 -7.20 16.60
N SER A 427 -15.53 -8.32 16.17
CA SER A 427 -14.77 -9.48 15.70
C SER A 427 -14.80 -9.59 14.18
N THR A 428 -13.68 -9.96 13.58
CA THR A 428 -13.56 -10.30 12.15
C THR A 428 -13.48 -11.81 11.91
N GLU A 429 -13.54 -12.62 12.96
CA GLU A 429 -13.41 -14.08 12.87
C GLU A 429 -14.48 -14.71 11.97
N GLY A 430 -14.06 -15.53 11.01
CA GLY A 430 -14.95 -16.20 10.06
C GLY A 430 -15.62 -15.25 9.05
N THR A 431 -15.07 -14.05 8.86
CA THR A 431 -15.56 -13.05 7.91
C THR A 431 -14.58 -12.87 6.73
N ARG A 432 -14.98 -12.10 5.71
CA ARG A 432 -14.10 -11.72 4.60
C ARG A 432 -12.91 -10.86 5.02
N ALA A 433 -12.94 -10.30 6.23
CA ALA A 433 -11.88 -9.48 6.78
C ALA A 433 -11.16 -10.20 7.95
N GLU A 434 -11.15 -11.54 7.98
CA GLU A 434 -10.60 -12.33 9.10
C GLU A 434 -9.14 -12.02 9.46
N THR A 435 -8.35 -11.59 8.48
CA THR A 435 -6.95 -11.17 8.70
C THR A 435 -6.84 -9.76 9.27
N SER A 436 -7.91 -8.97 9.20
CA SER A 436 -7.94 -7.57 9.64
C SER A 436 -7.98 -7.45 11.15
N THR A 437 -7.26 -6.46 11.65
CA THR A 437 -7.39 -5.99 13.03
C THR A 437 -8.61 -5.08 13.16
N SER A 438 -9.33 -5.19 14.27
CA SER A 438 -10.47 -4.33 14.59
C SER A 438 -10.15 -3.46 15.80
N THR A 439 -10.45 -2.16 15.72
CA THR A 439 -10.24 -1.23 16.85
C THR A 439 -11.43 -0.27 16.97
N ILE A 440 -12.08 -0.23 18.13
CA ILE A 440 -13.09 0.81 18.44
C ILE A 440 -12.35 2.11 18.74
N VAL A 441 -12.53 3.13 17.91
CA VAL A 441 -11.78 4.39 17.98
C VAL A 441 -12.56 5.54 18.61
N ASN A 442 -13.89 5.48 18.61
CA ASN A 442 -14.71 6.52 19.22
C ASN A 442 -16.11 6.02 19.63
N TYR A 443 -16.65 6.59 20.70
CA TYR A 443 -18.06 6.52 21.06
C TYR A 443 -18.60 7.93 21.34
N ASP A 444 -19.51 8.38 20.49
CA ASP A 444 -20.28 9.60 20.67
C ASP A 444 -21.61 9.26 21.35
N SER A 445 -21.69 9.54 22.65
CA SER A 445 -22.88 9.27 23.46
C SER A 445 -24.07 10.17 23.14
N PHE A 446 -23.85 11.35 22.55
CA PHE A 446 -24.92 12.27 22.17
C PHE A 446 -25.61 11.78 20.89
N ASN A 447 -24.81 11.38 19.89
CA ASN A 447 -25.32 10.86 18.63
C ASN A 447 -25.56 9.34 18.65
N LYS A 448 -25.32 8.66 19.79
CA LYS A 448 -25.40 7.20 19.93
C LYS A 448 -24.63 6.45 18.82
N ARG A 449 -23.40 6.91 18.56
CA ARG A 449 -22.57 6.45 17.44
C ARG A 449 -21.27 5.84 17.94
N TYR A 450 -21.04 4.58 17.60
CA TYR A 450 -19.75 3.94 17.71
C TYR A 450 -19.00 4.06 16.39
N THR A 451 -17.69 4.25 16.43
CA THR A 451 -16.83 4.20 15.24
C THR A 451 -15.70 3.23 15.51
N PHE A 452 -15.52 2.27 14.61
CA PHE A 452 -14.41 1.33 14.67
C PHE A 452 -13.66 1.32 13.33
N ILE A 453 -12.40 0.87 13.36
CA ILE A 453 -11.55 0.74 12.20
C ILE A 453 -11.26 -0.76 12.00
N LEU A 454 -11.36 -1.21 10.75
CA LEU A 454 -10.79 -2.47 10.28
C LEU A 454 -9.55 -2.14 9.46
N GLU A 455 -8.42 -2.75 9.79
CA GLU A 455 -7.14 -2.52 9.11
C GLU A 455 -6.49 -3.85 8.77
N THR A 456 -6.24 -4.08 7.48
CA THR A 456 -5.66 -5.33 6.98
C THR A 456 -4.16 -5.37 7.20
N PRO A 457 -3.56 -6.55 7.39
CA PRO A 457 -2.12 -6.74 7.29
C PRO A 457 -1.61 -6.37 5.89
N PHE A 458 -0.30 -6.12 5.81
CA PHE A 458 0.39 -5.83 4.55
C PHE A 458 0.12 -6.92 3.50
N GLY A 459 -0.23 -6.50 2.27
CA GLY A 459 -0.40 -7.39 1.13
C GLY A 459 -1.69 -8.22 1.11
N GLU A 460 -2.56 -8.10 2.12
CA GLU A 460 -3.77 -8.92 2.26
C GLU A 460 -5.04 -8.03 2.33
N PRO A 461 -5.39 -7.28 1.27
CA PRO A 461 -6.57 -6.43 1.27
C PRO A 461 -7.86 -7.26 1.33
N VAL A 462 -8.95 -6.65 1.80
CA VAL A 462 -10.29 -7.22 1.62
C VAL A 462 -10.66 -7.12 0.14
N ASN A 463 -10.53 -8.24 -0.57
CA ASN A 463 -10.76 -8.32 -2.01
C ASN A 463 -12.21 -7.98 -2.42
N PRO A 464 -12.44 -7.50 -3.66
CA PRO A 464 -13.77 -7.19 -4.18
C PRO A 464 -14.72 -8.39 -4.11
N ASP A 465 -15.78 -8.28 -3.32
CA ASP A 465 -16.85 -9.28 -3.17
C ASP A 465 -17.99 -8.71 -2.29
N THR A 466 -19.04 -9.50 -2.09
CA THR A 466 -20.13 -9.26 -1.14
C THR A 466 -20.09 -10.27 0.01
N GLY A 467 -20.10 -9.79 1.24
CA GLY A 467 -20.21 -10.68 2.41
C GLY A 467 -20.02 -9.96 3.73
N ILE A 468 -19.97 -10.73 4.82
CA ILE A 468 -19.74 -10.19 6.17
C ILE A 468 -18.27 -9.81 6.30
N VAL A 469 -17.99 -8.62 6.86
CA VAL A 469 -16.64 -8.12 7.15
C VAL A 469 -16.38 -7.96 8.65
N ALA A 470 -17.42 -7.91 9.48
CA ALA A 470 -17.28 -7.88 10.92
C ALA A 470 -18.58 -8.30 11.63
N TYR A 471 -18.44 -8.76 12.85
CA TYR A 471 -19.53 -8.92 13.82
C TYR A 471 -19.32 -7.91 14.95
N MET A 472 -20.26 -6.99 15.12
CA MET A 472 -20.29 -6.13 16.29
C MET A 472 -21.01 -6.85 17.43
N LYS A 473 -20.30 -7.08 18.54
CA LYS A 473 -20.85 -7.75 19.72
C LYS A 473 -21.52 -6.73 20.63
N ILE A 474 -22.82 -6.86 20.83
CA ILE A 474 -23.66 -5.88 21.51
C ILE A 474 -24.38 -6.55 22.67
N ILE A 475 -24.45 -5.88 23.82
CA ILE A 475 -25.38 -6.26 24.90
C ILE A 475 -26.68 -5.48 24.74
N VAL A 476 -27.80 -6.21 24.70
CA VAL A 476 -29.14 -5.63 24.75
C VAL A 476 -29.45 -5.27 26.21
N PRO A 477 -29.63 -3.97 26.55
CA PRO A 477 -29.93 -3.56 27.91
C PRO A 477 -31.30 -4.09 28.36
N SER A 478 -31.47 -4.31 29.66
CA SER A 478 -32.78 -4.54 30.25
C SER A 478 -33.62 -3.27 30.16
N GLY A 479 -34.85 -3.37 29.64
CA GLY A 479 -35.73 -2.22 29.40
C GLY A 479 -37.04 -2.60 28.71
N PRO A 480 -38.01 -1.66 28.58
CA PRO A 480 -39.33 -1.89 27.99
C PRO A 480 -39.25 -2.25 26.49
N PRO A 481 -40.35 -2.74 25.89
CA PRO A 481 -40.38 -3.03 24.47
C PRO A 481 -40.10 -1.83 23.59
N ASP A 482 -39.03 -1.88 22.79
CA ASP A 482 -38.72 -0.84 21.81
C ASP A 482 -38.03 -1.44 20.58
N SER A 483 -38.26 -0.79 19.44
CA SER A 483 -37.59 -1.08 18.17
C SER A 483 -36.36 -0.18 18.04
N LEU A 484 -35.20 -0.76 17.79
CA LEU A 484 -33.98 -0.01 17.56
C LEU A 484 -33.60 -0.11 16.08
N SER A 485 -33.40 1.03 15.40
CA SER A 485 -32.81 0.98 14.06
C SER A 485 -31.31 1.18 14.13
N VAL A 486 -30.58 0.36 13.38
CA VAL A 486 -29.13 0.51 13.22
C VAL A 486 -28.85 1.04 11.84
N SER A 487 -28.12 2.16 11.80
CA SER A 487 -27.60 2.76 10.59
C SER A 487 -26.08 2.59 10.56
N VAL A 488 -25.57 1.92 9.54
CA VAL A 488 -24.14 1.72 9.33
C VAL A 488 -23.74 2.41 8.03
N SER A 489 -22.73 3.25 8.09
CA SER A 489 -22.29 4.03 6.92
C SER A 489 -20.79 4.11 6.92
N PRO A 490 -20.08 3.19 6.26
CA PRO A 490 -18.64 3.19 6.26
C PRO A 490 -18.04 4.49 5.77
N TYR A 491 -16.76 4.52 5.99
CA TYR A 491 -15.80 5.53 5.69
C TYR A 491 -14.61 4.73 5.17
N SER A 492 -14.67 4.32 3.90
CA SER A 492 -13.52 3.59 3.34
C SER A 492 -12.38 4.58 3.20
N SER A 493 -11.21 4.13 3.65
CA SER A 493 -9.97 4.83 3.45
C SER A 493 -9.10 3.93 2.57
N TYR A 494 -9.27 4.03 1.26
CA TYR A 494 -8.41 3.38 0.28
C TYR A 494 -7.08 4.12 0.24
N ASP A 495 -5.98 3.47 0.62
CA ASP A 495 -4.65 4.07 0.45
C ASP A 495 -4.03 3.55 -0.85
N VAL A 496 -4.36 4.24 -1.94
CA VAL A 496 -3.73 4.10 -3.25
C VAL A 496 -3.29 5.51 -3.65
N LEU A 497 -2.30 6.03 -2.93
CA LEU A 497 -1.65 7.33 -3.08
C LEU A 497 -2.23 8.31 -4.11
N ASN A 498 -3.10 9.19 -3.62
CA ASN A 498 -2.74 10.59 -3.51
C ASN A 498 -3.77 11.31 -2.62
N GLU A 499 -3.27 12.31 -1.91
CA GLU A 499 -4.01 13.35 -1.18
C GLU A 499 -4.81 12.94 0.06
N TYR A 500 -4.14 13.15 1.20
CA TYR A 500 -4.63 14.03 2.27
C TYR A 500 -6.12 13.83 2.61
N TYR A 501 -6.40 12.85 3.48
CA TYR A 501 -7.74 12.57 4.01
C TYR A 501 -8.41 13.80 4.58
N ASP A 502 -9.22 14.45 3.75
CA ASP A 502 -10.25 15.36 4.19
C ASP A 502 -11.51 15.17 3.34
N ASN A 503 -11.84 13.92 2.96
CA ASN A 503 -13.15 13.53 2.45
C ASN A 503 -13.39 12.03 2.64
N VAL A 504 -14.28 11.71 3.57
CA VAL A 504 -14.52 10.35 3.99
C VAL A 504 -15.65 9.74 3.16
N TYR A 505 -15.36 8.67 2.42
CA TYR A 505 -16.31 8.02 1.51
C TYR A 505 -17.48 7.39 2.28
N THR A 506 -18.73 7.75 1.98
CA THR A 506 -19.90 7.17 2.65
C THR A 506 -20.68 6.22 1.73
N PRO A 507 -20.64 4.89 1.94
CA PRO A 507 -21.49 3.94 1.22
C PRO A 507 -22.98 4.23 1.39
N VAL A 508 -23.76 3.77 0.41
CA VAL A 508 -25.23 3.85 0.47
C VAL A 508 -25.72 2.98 1.63
N THR A 509 -26.43 3.62 2.56
CA THR A 509 -27.06 2.99 3.72
C THR A 509 -28.34 2.26 3.30
N SER A 510 -28.48 0.98 3.63
CA SER A 510 -29.77 0.28 3.61
C SER A 510 -30.05 -0.21 5.02
N GLY A 511 -31.11 0.32 5.63
CA GLY A 511 -31.38 0.22 7.06
C GLY A 511 -31.58 -1.20 7.60
N SER A 512 -31.59 -1.30 8.92
CA SER A 512 -31.93 -2.52 9.66
C SER A 512 -32.76 -2.18 10.90
N TYR A 513 -33.74 -3.01 11.20
CA TYR A 513 -34.53 -2.99 12.42
C TYR A 513 -34.10 -4.16 13.31
N LEU A 514 -33.76 -3.87 14.57
CA LEU A 514 -33.70 -4.85 15.64
C LEU A 514 -35.10 -4.96 16.24
N ILE A 515 -35.74 -6.11 16.05
CA ILE A 515 -37.04 -6.42 16.65
C ILE A 515 -36.81 -7.06 18.02
N ARG A 516 -37.62 -6.65 18.98
CA ARG A 516 -37.72 -7.25 20.30
C ARG A 516 -38.93 -8.18 20.30
N SER A 517 -38.76 -9.41 20.77
CA SER A 517 -39.91 -10.23 21.17
C SER A 517 -40.22 -9.88 22.62
N GLY A 518 -41.37 -9.25 22.86
CA GLY A 518 -42.08 -9.48 24.12
C GLY A 518 -42.51 -10.94 24.12
N CYS A 519 -42.45 -11.59 25.26
CA CYS A 519 -42.81 -13.00 25.36
C CYS A 519 -44.34 -13.19 25.49
N CYS A 520 -45.12 -12.11 25.52
CA CYS A 520 -46.58 -12.16 25.53
C CYS A 520 -47.17 -11.29 24.41
N GLU A 521 -47.96 -11.88 23.51
CA GLU A 521 -48.49 -11.22 22.31
C GLU A 521 -49.94 -10.71 22.48
N ASN A 522 -50.75 -11.28 23.38
CA ASN A 522 -52.15 -10.86 23.57
C ASN A 522 -52.62 -10.80 25.04
N ILE A 523 -52.67 -11.94 25.73
CA ILE A 523 -53.17 -12.05 27.11
C ILE A 523 -52.21 -12.90 27.93
N ARG A 524 -52.09 -12.61 29.22
CA ARG A 524 -51.33 -13.49 30.12
C ARG A 524 -52.00 -14.86 30.21
N GLY A 525 -51.22 -15.90 30.40
CA GLY A 525 -51.72 -17.25 30.68
C GLY A 525 -51.40 -18.33 29.65
N ASN A 526 -50.70 -18.03 28.55
CA ASN A 526 -50.09 -19.03 27.66
C ASN A 526 -48.74 -19.50 28.26
N ILE A 527 -48.78 -20.23 29.36
CA ILE A 527 -47.60 -20.54 30.19
C ILE A 527 -46.69 -21.58 29.53
N ASP A 528 -47.26 -22.47 28.72
CA ASP A 528 -46.49 -23.50 28.01
C ASP A 528 -45.94 -23.03 26.66
N GLY A 529 -46.34 -21.82 26.20
CA GLY A 529 -45.83 -21.16 25.01
C GLY A 529 -46.26 -21.83 23.71
N ASP A 530 -47.48 -22.40 23.68
CA ASP A 530 -47.99 -23.03 22.47
C ASP A 530 -48.30 -22.00 21.36
N ALA A 531 -48.29 -22.48 20.11
CA ALA A 531 -48.38 -21.63 18.93
C ALA A 531 -49.77 -21.02 18.68
N LEU A 532 -50.77 -21.33 19.51
CA LEU A 532 -52.15 -20.87 19.35
C LEU A 532 -52.48 -19.68 20.25
N ASP A 533 -51.58 -19.31 21.17
CA ASP A 533 -51.71 -18.17 22.08
C ASP A 533 -53.06 -18.19 22.84
N GLN A 534 -53.51 -19.40 23.20
CA GLN A 534 -54.78 -19.65 23.86
C GLN A 534 -54.54 -20.09 25.30
N VAL A 535 -55.15 -19.39 26.25
CA VAL A 535 -55.17 -19.81 27.65
C VAL A 535 -56.09 -21.02 27.80
N ASP A 536 -55.50 -22.20 27.98
CA ASP A 536 -56.21 -23.46 28.10
C ASP A 536 -55.68 -24.35 29.24
N ILE A 537 -56.19 -25.58 29.32
CA ILE A 537 -55.86 -26.50 30.42
C ILE A 537 -54.38 -26.93 30.41
N SER A 538 -53.70 -26.93 29.26
CA SER A 538 -52.28 -27.29 29.19
C SER A 538 -51.42 -26.30 29.95
N ASP A 539 -51.73 -25.00 29.89
CA ASP A 539 -51.06 -23.94 30.66
C ASP A 539 -51.14 -24.17 32.16
N LEU A 540 -52.33 -24.51 32.64
CA LEU A 540 -52.55 -24.80 34.05
C LEU A 540 -51.77 -26.05 34.49
N VAL A 541 -51.79 -27.10 33.68
CA VAL A 541 -51.07 -28.35 33.98
C VAL A 541 -49.57 -28.10 33.99
N TYR A 542 -49.06 -27.36 33.01
CA TYR A 542 -47.67 -26.97 32.89
C TYR A 542 -47.22 -26.15 34.12
N TYR A 543 -48.03 -25.17 34.52
CA TYR A 543 -47.69 -24.30 35.63
C TYR A 543 -47.74 -25.02 36.99
N VAL A 544 -48.71 -25.93 37.17
CA VAL A 544 -48.77 -26.79 38.36
C VAL A 544 -47.56 -27.73 38.43
N ASP A 545 -47.14 -28.30 37.30
CA ASP A 545 -45.95 -29.17 37.25
C ASP A 545 -44.65 -28.39 37.55
N TYR A 546 -44.52 -27.17 37.03
CA TYR A 546 -43.44 -26.26 37.39
C TYR A 546 -43.44 -25.88 38.89
N SER A 547 -44.62 -25.59 39.45
CA SER A 547 -44.72 -25.04 40.81
C SER A 547 -44.66 -26.13 41.90
N PHE A 548 -45.16 -27.33 41.59
CA PHE A 548 -45.39 -28.39 42.58
C PHE A 548 -44.97 -29.79 42.12
N GLY A 549 -44.47 -29.94 40.89
CA GLY A 549 -43.98 -31.22 40.36
C GLY A 549 -42.77 -31.77 41.14
N SER A 550 -42.60 -33.08 41.09
CA SER A 550 -41.44 -33.77 41.66
C SER A 550 -41.01 -34.93 40.74
N PRO A 551 -39.92 -34.79 39.96
CA PRO A 551 -39.03 -33.62 39.89
C PRO A 551 -39.77 -32.38 39.38
N GLN A 552 -39.30 -31.19 39.78
CA GLN A 552 -39.91 -29.93 39.38
C GLN A 552 -39.96 -29.84 37.84
N GLY A 553 -41.14 -29.48 37.30
CA GLY A 553 -41.33 -29.31 35.87
C GLY A 553 -40.48 -28.18 35.28
N PRO A 554 -40.39 -28.06 33.95
CA PRO A 554 -39.64 -27.00 33.29
C PRO A 554 -40.19 -25.62 33.65
N ALA A 555 -39.34 -24.59 33.67
CA ALA A 555 -39.78 -23.21 33.87
C ALA A 555 -40.71 -22.75 32.73
N PRO A 556 -41.63 -21.80 33.00
CA PRO A 556 -42.40 -21.12 31.96
C PRO A 556 -41.50 -20.55 30.87
N SER A 557 -41.94 -20.63 29.61
CA SER A 557 -41.31 -19.98 28.47
C SER A 557 -41.24 -18.46 28.68
N CYS A 558 -42.25 -17.90 29.36
CA CYS A 558 -42.35 -16.51 29.76
C CYS A 558 -42.77 -16.37 31.24
N TYR A 559 -42.02 -15.57 32.00
CA TYR A 559 -42.40 -15.22 33.38
C TYR A 559 -43.62 -14.28 33.46
N GLU A 560 -43.77 -13.37 32.50
CA GLU A 560 -44.87 -12.39 32.48
C GLU A 560 -46.21 -13.04 32.10
N GLU A 561 -46.19 -14.10 31.29
CA GLU A 561 -47.40 -14.88 30.98
C GLU A 561 -47.85 -15.76 32.15
N ALA A 562 -46.92 -16.18 33.01
CA ALA A 562 -47.23 -16.97 34.20
C ALA A 562 -47.75 -16.14 35.37
N ASP A 563 -47.43 -14.84 35.44
CA ASP A 563 -47.92 -13.86 36.43
C ASP A 563 -49.30 -13.32 35.98
N VAL A 564 -50.29 -14.20 35.89
CA VAL A 564 -51.59 -13.90 35.24
C VAL A 564 -52.41 -12.84 35.98
N ASP A 565 -52.15 -12.62 37.27
CA ASP A 565 -52.79 -11.57 38.05
C ASP A 565 -51.99 -10.25 38.07
N ASN A 566 -50.81 -10.23 37.43
CA ASN A 566 -49.90 -9.10 37.28
C ASN A 566 -49.48 -8.46 38.61
N ASN A 567 -49.29 -9.29 39.65
CA ASN A 567 -48.83 -8.85 40.95
C ASN A 567 -47.28 -8.85 41.07
N GLY A 568 -46.59 -9.41 40.07
CA GLY A 568 -45.13 -9.46 39.96
C GLY A 568 -44.48 -10.63 40.71
N SER A 569 -45.26 -11.59 41.20
CA SER A 569 -44.79 -12.80 41.89
C SER A 569 -45.47 -14.02 41.30
N LEU A 570 -44.69 -15.05 40.95
CA LEU A 570 -45.26 -16.35 40.54
C LEU A 570 -45.62 -17.15 41.78
N ASP A 571 -46.91 -17.26 42.07
CA ASP A 571 -47.38 -18.02 43.21
C ASP A 571 -48.71 -18.73 42.97
N ILE A 572 -49.29 -19.30 44.04
CA ILE A 572 -50.53 -20.06 43.93
C ILE A 572 -51.73 -19.18 43.52
N ALA A 573 -51.66 -17.86 43.70
CA ALA A 573 -52.69 -16.92 43.28
C ALA A 573 -52.86 -16.92 41.76
N ASP A 574 -51.77 -17.02 41.01
CA ASP A 574 -51.78 -17.12 39.55
C ASP A 574 -52.48 -18.40 39.06
N ILE A 575 -52.19 -19.52 39.71
CA ILE A 575 -52.87 -20.81 39.45
C ILE A 575 -54.36 -20.71 39.77
N VAL A 576 -54.71 -20.09 40.91
CA VAL A 576 -56.11 -19.86 41.29
C VAL A 576 -56.81 -18.95 40.29
N TYR A 577 -56.11 -17.96 39.76
CA TYR A 577 -56.63 -17.06 38.74
C TYR A 577 -56.93 -17.80 37.43
N LEU A 578 -56.00 -18.62 36.93
CA LEU A 578 -56.21 -19.45 35.74
C LEU A 578 -57.40 -20.41 35.90
N VAL A 579 -57.49 -21.10 37.04
CA VAL A 579 -58.64 -21.98 37.35
C VAL A 579 -59.95 -21.21 37.38
N SER A 580 -59.95 -20.02 37.98
CA SER A 580 -61.12 -19.14 38.07
C SER A 580 -61.58 -18.70 36.68
N TYR A 581 -60.65 -18.24 35.84
CA TYR A 581 -60.91 -17.83 34.46
C TYR A 581 -61.47 -18.98 33.61
N MET A 582 -60.81 -20.14 33.58
CA MET A 582 -61.20 -21.26 32.72
C MET A 582 -62.52 -21.94 33.13
N PHE A 583 -62.75 -22.09 34.45
CA PHE A 583 -63.82 -22.99 34.93
C PHE A 583 -64.93 -22.29 35.71
N SER A 584 -64.68 -21.09 36.22
CA SER A 584 -65.60 -20.39 37.14
C SER A 584 -66.17 -19.09 36.57
N GLY A 585 -65.85 -18.74 35.32
CA GLY A 585 -66.24 -17.48 34.71
C GLY A 585 -65.56 -16.27 35.36
N GLY A 586 -64.36 -16.46 35.91
CA GLY A 586 -63.52 -15.43 36.47
C GLY A 586 -63.07 -14.39 35.44
N PRO A 587 -62.39 -13.32 35.89
CA PRO A 587 -61.90 -12.28 35.00
C PRO A 587 -60.93 -12.84 33.95
N VAL A 588 -60.98 -12.28 32.74
CA VAL A 588 -60.01 -12.58 31.67
C VAL A 588 -58.62 -12.14 32.17
N PRO A 589 -57.57 -12.97 31.99
CA PRO A 589 -56.21 -12.58 32.30
C PRO A 589 -55.87 -11.22 31.71
N MET A 590 -55.06 -10.46 32.45
CA MET A 590 -54.74 -9.10 32.04
C MET A 590 -54.01 -9.12 30.69
N SER A 591 -54.32 -8.15 29.82
CA SER A 591 -53.59 -7.97 28.57
C SER A 591 -52.13 -7.60 28.85
N CYS A 592 -51.22 -8.00 27.97
CA CYS A 592 -49.78 -7.82 28.14
C CYS A 592 -49.24 -6.42 27.81
N PHE A 593 -50.01 -5.36 28.12
CA PHE A 593 -49.67 -3.95 27.85
C PHE A 593 -49.27 -3.18 29.12
#